data_AF-A0A0D2AR75-F1
#
_entry.id   AF-A0A0D2AR75-F1
#
_cell.length_a   1.000
_cell.length_b   1.000
_cell.length_c   1.000
_cell.angle_alpha   90.00
_cell.angle_beta   90.00
_cell.angle_gamma   90.00
#
_symmetry.space_group_name_H-M   'P 1'
#
loop_
_entity.id
_entity.type
_entity.pdbx_description
1 polymer ?
#
loop_
_entity_poly.entity_id
_entity_poly.type
_entity_poly.pdbx_seq_one_letter_code
_entity_poly.pdbx_strand_id
1 'polypeptide(L)'
;MPGGVPTDVVLPTEDEISLGGLPYSQWAPSPYSKIPGRAFDRVQVHIASHEDTTGLQVVDKSLQAMKVRLWEDIMPMTRNQWRRKHLDDPENFDLACQYLGSVIDTYTYMNLETVQESLKGVFNNIAREWKNFEAALNAIRDTKKEPPISMISLWEEYVRGRWAIMTTRSHDWVMEHVDNLRNILIEQLKQHTPHSLDTLSMEQWNITNKLHTLAEITAQSGYSIVLPMHGYNSHQAAETVDNGLCSPRIEERATAYSIQLKISTRQRLLSSTIKNLMNESESMMSGIADPISMVENINIQKEEQEVLRNTIAKDSTTPLAAAEWILNMKQLIDSPNYGINRWGFITYRITYEQSEEEWAQYLEKLYADVDDWGEDVAGAEMICKMARLRWIDGRDVGIAENDVEAAKRHFLALTKQDDFQDKSDWDEVIFLFADAASVASYLYPIEDASGDLRPHGDFGGFITAVDAPFDPSNPGEHAEESPGFTGRMRISGNFLWSDLFALGKTQAASAEDLWPLAMHHPWQTYVGPVVSKQRELWRETRRKFEHVEEFQRLVP
;
A
#
# COMPACT_ATOMS: atom_id res chain seq x y z
N MET A 1 -13.15 -10.21 12.79
CA MET A 1 -12.37 -10.66 11.61
C MET A 1 -11.94 -9.45 10.80
N PRO A 2 -11.04 -9.60 9.81
CA PRO A 2 -10.68 -8.50 8.91
C PRO A 2 -11.92 -7.84 8.32
N GLY A 3 -11.86 -6.52 8.16
CA GLY A 3 -12.98 -5.71 7.66
C GLY A 3 -14.22 -5.68 8.58
N GLY A 4 -14.10 -6.09 9.84
CA GLY A 4 -15.21 -6.06 10.80
C GLY A 4 -16.28 -7.13 10.56
N VAL A 5 -15.98 -8.14 9.72
CA VAL A 5 -16.92 -9.24 9.44
C VAL A 5 -17.11 -10.10 10.71
N PRO A 6 -18.36 -10.46 11.07
CA PRO A 6 -18.61 -11.39 12.18
C PRO A 6 -18.20 -12.82 11.80
N THR A 7 -17.87 -13.63 12.80
CA THR A 7 -17.59 -15.07 12.64
C THR A 7 -18.70 -15.87 13.32
N ASP A 8 -19.04 -17.02 12.72
CA ASP A 8 -19.94 -18.01 13.32
C ASP A 8 -19.18 -19.00 14.23
N VAL A 9 -17.85 -18.94 14.23
CA VAL A 9 -17.01 -19.77 15.10
C VAL A 9 -17.07 -19.24 16.53
N VAL A 10 -17.23 -20.15 17.50
CA VAL A 10 -17.26 -19.81 18.92
C VAL A 10 -15.95 -19.14 19.34
N LEU A 11 -16.06 -17.93 19.89
CA LEU A 11 -14.91 -17.15 20.34
C LEU A 11 -14.39 -17.60 21.72
N PRO A 12 -13.08 -17.53 21.96
CA PRO A 12 -12.52 -17.55 23.31
C PRO A 12 -12.91 -16.28 24.07
N THR A 13 -13.04 -16.37 25.40
CA THR A 13 -13.25 -15.20 26.26
C THR A 13 -11.95 -14.42 26.46
N GLU A 14 -12.03 -13.17 26.93
CA GLU A 14 -10.83 -12.36 27.25
C GLU A 14 -9.93 -13.04 28.29
N ASP A 15 -10.51 -13.69 29.29
CA ASP A 15 -9.78 -14.46 30.29
C ASP A 15 -9.04 -15.65 29.65
N GLU A 16 -9.67 -16.36 28.73
CA GLU A 16 -9.07 -17.48 28.01
C GLU A 16 -7.93 -17.03 27.09
N ILE A 17 -8.09 -15.90 26.40
CA ILE A 17 -7.02 -15.29 25.60
C ILE A 17 -5.83 -14.91 26.49
N SER A 18 -6.09 -14.38 27.69
CA SER A 18 -5.03 -14.00 28.64
C SER A 18 -4.17 -15.19 29.09
N LEU A 19 -4.71 -16.42 29.07
CA LEU A 19 -3.93 -17.64 29.34
C LEU A 19 -2.84 -17.90 28.29
N GLY A 20 -2.99 -17.39 27.08
CA GLY A 20 -1.98 -17.49 26.02
C GLY A 20 -0.65 -16.82 26.38
N GLY A 21 -0.70 -15.82 27.27
CA GLY A 21 0.47 -15.12 27.84
C GLY A 21 1.07 -15.82 29.07
N LEU A 22 0.48 -16.92 29.55
CA LEU A 22 0.98 -17.70 30.68
C LEU A 22 1.59 -19.03 30.20
N PRO A 23 2.64 -19.53 30.89
CA PRO A 23 3.17 -20.85 30.59
C PRO A 23 2.10 -21.94 30.74
N TYR A 24 2.03 -22.89 29.81
CA TYR A 24 1.03 -23.98 29.86
C TYR A 24 1.03 -24.75 31.18
N SER A 25 2.21 -24.90 31.82
CA SER A 25 2.35 -25.57 33.11
C SER A 25 1.57 -24.92 34.26
N GLN A 26 1.16 -23.66 34.13
CA GLN A 26 0.45 -22.91 35.17
C GLN A 26 -1.07 -23.07 35.11
N TRP A 27 -1.63 -23.36 33.94
CA TRP A 27 -3.08 -23.30 33.73
C TRP A 27 -3.66 -24.49 32.96
N ALA A 28 -2.89 -25.11 32.06
CA ALA A 28 -3.43 -26.13 31.18
C ALA A 28 -3.57 -27.49 31.89
N PRO A 29 -4.62 -28.27 31.60
CA PRO A 29 -4.74 -29.63 32.13
C PRO A 29 -3.74 -30.59 31.46
N SER A 30 -3.49 -31.74 32.08
CA SER A 30 -2.70 -32.82 31.46
C SER A 30 -3.43 -33.37 30.21
N PRO A 31 -2.72 -33.70 29.10
CA PRO A 31 -1.26 -33.70 28.94
C PRO A 31 -0.66 -32.34 28.54
N TYR A 32 -1.49 -31.33 28.27
CA TYR A 32 -1.08 -30.05 27.71
C TYR A 32 -0.21 -29.20 28.65
N SER A 33 -0.30 -29.41 29.97
CA SER A 33 0.59 -28.79 30.96
C SER A 33 2.09 -29.06 30.73
N LYS A 34 2.43 -30.08 29.93
CA LYS A 34 3.80 -30.45 29.57
C LYS A 34 4.34 -29.68 28.36
N ILE A 35 3.50 -28.94 27.65
CA ILE A 35 3.94 -28.11 26.51
C ILE A 35 4.82 -26.99 27.07
N PRO A 36 6.05 -26.80 26.55
CA PRO A 36 6.95 -25.79 27.10
C PRO A 36 6.58 -24.39 26.60
N GLY A 37 6.73 -23.40 27.49
CA GLY A 37 6.57 -21.98 27.17
C GLY A 37 5.12 -21.51 27.16
N ARG A 38 4.92 -20.34 26.54
CA ARG A 38 3.62 -19.64 26.39
C ARG A 38 3.10 -19.85 24.98
N ALA A 39 1.78 -19.83 24.78
CA ALA A 39 1.21 -19.99 23.44
C ALA A 39 1.62 -18.84 22.50
N PHE A 40 1.58 -17.60 22.99
CA PHE A 40 1.90 -16.42 22.17
C PHE A 40 3.37 -16.35 21.77
N ASP A 41 4.30 -16.60 22.69
CA ASP A 41 5.74 -16.64 22.37
C ASP A 41 6.02 -17.68 21.26
N ARG A 42 5.37 -18.86 21.34
CA ARG A 42 5.55 -19.93 20.34
C ARG A 42 5.00 -19.56 18.96
N VAL A 43 3.90 -18.82 18.90
CA VAL A 43 3.38 -18.27 17.65
C VAL A 43 4.30 -17.20 17.10
N GLN A 44 4.82 -16.31 17.97
CA GLN A 44 5.69 -15.22 17.59
C GLN A 44 7.00 -15.70 16.93
N VAL A 45 7.56 -16.83 17.37
CA VAL A 45 8.74 -17.45 16.72
C VAL A 45 8.53 -17.71 15.22
N HIS A 46 7.29 -17.94 14.78
CA HIS A 46 6.98 -18.20 13.38
C HIS A 46 6.67 -16.93 12.57
N ILE A 47 6.45 -15.79 13.23
CA ILE A 47 6.15 -14.51 12.57
C ILE A 47 7.47 -13.74 12.44
N ALA A 48 8.17 -13.95 11.32
CA ALA A 48 9.37 -13.20 10.92
C ALA A 48 10.38 -12.96 12.07
N SER A 49 10.65 -14.00 12.86
CA SER A 49 11.70 -13.97 13.89
C SER A 49 13.08 -14.09 13.24
N HIS A 50 14.07 -13.37 13.77
CA HIS A 50 15.50 -13.61 13.46
C HIS A 50 15.92 -15.08 13.69
N GLU A 51 15.11 -15.86 14.41
CA GLU A 51 15.31 -17.29 14.66
C GLU A 51 14.91 -18.19 13.46
N ASP A 52 14.12 -17.71 12.50
CA ASP A 52 13.74 -18.44 11.28
C ASP A 52 13.92 -17.57 10.03
N THR A 53 15.18 -17.44 9.59
CA THR A 53 15.53 -16.70 8.38
C THR A 53 15.24 -17.46 7.09
N THR A 54 14.75 -18.71 7.16
CA THR A 54 14.65 -19.58 5.98
C THR A 54 13.59 -19.12 4.97
N GLY A 55 12.64 -18.30 5.41
CA GLY A 55 11.64 -17.64 4.56
C GLY A 55 11.99 -16.22 4.13
N LEU A 56 13.13 -15.66 4.55
CA LEU A 56 13.51 -14.28 4.22
C LEU A 56 14.19 -14.22 2.85
N GLN A 57 13.62 -13.43 1.94
CA GLN A 57 14.20 -13.18 0.62
C GLN A 57 14.56 -11.70 0.49
N VAL A 58 15.79 -11.44 0.03
CA VAL A 58 16.23 -10.08 -0.31
C VAL A 58 15.58 -9.70 -1.64
N VAL A 59 14.85 -8.59 -1.62
CA VAL A 59 14.18 -8.03 -2.81
C VAL A 59 14.48 -6.54 -2.94
N ASP A 60 14.23 -5.97 -4.11
CA ASP A 60 14.36 -4.53 -4.32
C ASP A 60 13.46 -3.75 -3.34
N LYS A 61 13.97 -2.62 -2.81
CA LYS A 61 13.27 -1.81 -1.82
C LYS A 61 11.94 -1.23 -2.31
N SER A 62 11.80 -0.95 -3.61
CA SER A 62 10.53 -0.50 -4.18
C SER A 62 9.47 -1.59 -4.13
N LEU A 63 9.85 -2.84 -4.45
CA LEU A 63 8.99 -4.01 -4.33
C LEU A 63 8.61 -4.28 -2.87
N GLN A 64 9.60 -4.24 -1.95
CA GLN A 64 9.35 -4.43 -0.53
C GLN A 64 8.40 -3.37 0.02
N ALA A 65 8.60 -2.10 -0.31
CA ALA A 65 7.75 -1.02 0.16
C ALA A 65 6.31 -1.14 -0.38
N MET A 66 6.14 -1.51 -1.65
CA MET A 66 4.81 -1.78 -2.20
C MET A 66 4.17 -3.00 -1.52
N LYS A 67 4.91 -4.10 -1.32
CA LYS A 67 4.45 -5.28 -0.59
C LYS A 67 3.94 -4.94 0.79
N VAL A 68 4.73 -4.21 1.58
CA VAL A 68 4.38 -3.82 2.95
C VAL A 68 3.12 -2.96 2.96
N ARG A 69 2.99 -1.99 2.05
CA ARG A 69 1.77 -1.16 1.93
C ARG A 69 0.53 -2.00 1.70
N LEU A 70 0.57 -2.84 0.67
CA LEU A 70 -0.54 -3.71 0.32
C LEU A 70 -0.87 -4.65 1.48
N TRP A 71 0.17 -5.23 2.11
CA TRP A 71 0.05 -6.13 3.25
C TRP A 71 -0.63 -5.49 4.45
N GLU A 72 -0.50 -4.17 4.62
CA GLU A 72 -1.13 -3.36 5.68
C GLU A 72 -2.40 -2.63 5.25
N ASP A 73 -2.92 -2.95 4.06
CA ASP A 73 -4.15 -2.35 3.53
C ASP A 73 -4.03 -0.84 3.28
N ILE A 74 -2.80 -0.36 3.09
CA ILE A 74 -2.44 1.00 2.70
C ILE A 74 -2.45 1.05 1.17
N MET A 75 -3.11 2.09 0.62
CA MET A 75 -3.24 2.26 -0.82
C MET A 75 -1.88 2.37 -1.52
N PRO A 76 -1.72 1.81 -2.75
CA PRO A 76 -0.52 2.01 -3.54
C PRO A 76 -0.23 3.50 -3.74
N MET A 77 -1.26 4.27 -4.07
CA MET A 77 -1.22 5.71 -4.23
C MET A 77 -2.65 6.25 -4.08
N THR A 78 -2.84 7.42 -3.46
CA THR A 78 -4.17 8.06 -3.39
C THR A 78 -4.54 8.73 -4.72
N ARG A 79 -5.82 8.98 -5.03
CA ARG A 79 -6.16 9.69 -6.29
C ARG A 79 -5.56 11.09 -6.30
N ASN A 80 -5.47 11.74 -5.13
CA ASN A 80 -4.83 13.03 -5.05
C ASN A 80 -3.35 12.97 -5.47
N GLN A 81 -2.58 11.98 -4.99
CA GLN A 81 -1.20 11.77 -5.43
C GLN A 81 -1.11 11.45 -6.93
N TRP A 82 -2.05 10.64 -7.45
CA TRP A 82 -2.15 10.34 -8.88
C TRP A 82 -2.37 11.61 -9.72
N ARG A 83 -3.29 12.48 -9.30
CA ARG A 83 -3.56 13.79 -9.91
C ARG A 83 -2.35 14.72 -9.84
N ARG A 84 -1.70 14.84 -8.68
CA ARG A 84 -0.51 15.69 -8.49
C ARG A 84 0.67 15.26 -9.35
N LYS A 85 0.76 13.96 -9.67
CA LYS A 85 1.75 13.41 -10.59
C LYS A 85 1.32 13.49 -12.07
N HIS A 86 0.13 14.03 -12.36
CA HIS A 86 -0.43 14.14 -13.70
C HIS A 86 -0.43 12.79 -14.44
N LEU A 87 -0.72 11.70 -13.73
CA LEU A 87 -0.63 10.36 -14.31
C LEU A 87 -1.76 10.03 -15.31
N ASP A 88 -2.83 10.83 -15.33
CA ASP A 88 -3.86 10.78 -16.36
C ASP A 88 -3.43 11.47 -17.67
N ASP A 89 -2.33 12.22 -17.67
CA ASP A 89 -1.82 12.89 -18.85
C ASP A 89 -1.24 11.86 -19.86
N PRO A 90 -1.65 11.89 -21.15
CA PRO A 90 -1.08 11.04 -22.17
C PRO A 90 0.46 11.07 -22.30
N GLU A 91 1.11 12.16 -21.90
CA GLU A 91 2.58 12.28 -21.86
C GLU A 91 3.21 11.44 -20.74
N ASN A 92 2.48 11.22 -19.63
CA ASN A 92 2.91 10.42 -18.48
C ASN A 92 2.43 8.96 -18.54
N PHE A 93 1.86 8.52 -19.66
CA PHE A 93 1.27 7.18 -19.81
C PHE A 93 2.21 6.05 -19.37
N ASP A 94 3.47 6.09 -19.77
CA ASP A 94 4.45 5.05 -19.42
C ASP A 94 4.77 5.05 -17.91
N LEU A 95 4.82 6.23 -17.30
CA LEU A 95 5.02 6.38 -15.85
C LEU A 95 3.82 5.81 -15.08
N ALA A 96 2.60 6.13 -15.52
CA ALA A 96 1.36 5.59 -14.96
C ALA A 96 1.32 4.06 -15.08
N CYS A 97 1.68 3.51 -16.24
CA CYS A 97 1.78 2.05 -16.44
C CYS A 97 2.79 1.39 -15.51
N GLN A 98 3.92 2.03 -15.20
CA GLN A 98 4.89 1.47 -14.24
C GLN A 98 4.36 1.44 -12.81
N TYR A 99 3.56 2.43 -12.39
CA TYR A 99 2.91 2.38 -11.08
C TYR A 99 1.89 1.25 -11.00
N LEU A 100 1.06 1.07 -12.04
CA LEU A 100 0.13 -0.06 -12.14
C LEU A 100 0.88 -1.39 -12.13
N GLY A 101 1.97 -1.48 -12.91
CA GLY A 101 2.88 -2.63 -12.96
C GLY A 101 3.49 -2.95 -11.60
N SER A 102 3.88 -1.96 -10.80
CA SER A 102 4.49 -2.21 -9.48
C SER A 102 3.58 -2.97 -8.51
N VAL A 103 2.26 -2.74 -8.58
CA VAL A 103 1.27 -3.49 -7.80
C VAL A 103 1.21 -4.93 -8.31
N ILE A 104 1.16 -5.13 -9.63
CA ILE A 104 1.14 -6.45 -10.28
C ILE A 104 2.43 -7.24 -9.97
N ASP A 105 3.59 -6.60 -10.05
CA ASP A 105 4.90 -7.20 -9.76
C ASP A 105 4.98 -7.69 -8.31
N THR A 106 4.38 -6.94 -7.38
CA THR A 106 4.28 -7.32 -5.97
C THR A 106 3.50 -8.63 -5.80
N TYR A 107 2.36 -8.76 -6.47
CA TYR A 107 1.59 -10.01 -6.44
C TYR A 107 2.25 -11.14 -7.21
N THR A 108 2.93 -10.84 -8.31
CA THR A 108 3.71 -11.81 -9.08
C THR A 108 4.82 -12.40 -8.21
N TYR A 109 5.54 -11.55 -7.46
CA TYR A 109 6.50 -11.98 -6.45
C TYR A 109 5.85 -12.83 -5.36
N MET A 110 4.73 -12.39 -4.78
CA MET A 110 4.03 -13.16 -3.74
C MET A 110 3.53 -14.52 -4.25
N ASN A 111 3.28 -14.67 -5.55
CA ASN A 111 2.84 -15.91 -6.19
C ASN A 111 3.99 -16.79 -6.72
N LEU A 112 5.25 -16.41 -6.53
CA LEU A 112 6.38 -17.31 -6.80
C LEU A 112 6.25 -18.57 -5.93
N GLU A 113 6.57 -19.73 -6.49
CA GLU A 113 6.40 -21.02 -5.81
C GLU A 113 7.11 -21.04 -4.45
N THR A 114 8.34 -20.53 -4.39
CA THR A 114 9.14 -20.46 -3.16
C THR A 114 8.52 -19.54 -2.10
N VAL A 115 7.93 -18.41 -2.51
CA VAL A 115 7.27 -17.47 -1.61
C VAL A 115 5.95 -18.05 -1.10
N GLN A 116 5.15 -18.67 -1.98
CA GLN A 116 3.91 -19.36 -1.61
C GLN A 116 4.16 -20.53 -0.66
N GLU A 117 5.22 -21.32 -0.88
CA GLU A 117 5.63 -22.38 0.04
C GLU A 117 6.01 -21.83 1.42
N SER A 118 6.70 -20.69 1.46
CA SER A 118 7.09 -20.02 2.70
C SER A 118 5.86 -19.48 3.46
N LEU A 119 4.94 -18.78 2.78
CA LEU A 119 3.68 -18.30 3.36
C LEU A 119 2.84 -19.45 3.92
N LYS A 120 2.72 -20.54 3.17
CA LYS A 120 2.05 -21.77 3.59
C LYS A 120 2.72 -22.42 4.80
N GLY A 121 4.06 -22.47 4.80
CA GLY A 121 4.86 -22.98 5.91
C GLY A 121 4.62 -22.22 7.20
N VAL A 122 4.72 -20.89 7.15
CA VAL A 122 4.47 -19.99 8.29
C VAL A 122 3.05 -20.18 8.81
N PHE A 123 2.04 -20.13 7.93
CA PHE A 123 0.66 -20.34 8.32
C PHE A 123 0.45 -21.68 9.01
N ASN A 124 0.95 -22.77 8.42
CA ASN A 124 0.75 -24.13 8.93
C ASN A 124 1.48 -24.36 10.26
N ASN A 125 2.62 -23.70 10.47
CA ASN A 125 3.33 -23.71 11.75
C ASN A 125 2.53 -22.97 12.83
N ILE A 126 2.03 -21.76 12.54
CA ILE A 126 1.15 -21.01 13.45
C ILE A 126 -0.12 -21.81 13.78
N ALA A 127 -0.76 -22.41 12.76
CA ALA A 127 -1.93 -23.26 12.93
C ALA A 127 -1.67 -24.45 13.87
N ARG A 128 -0.45 -25.00 13.87
CA ARG A 128 -0.06 -26.09 14.78
C ARG A 128 0.01 -25.60 16.23
N GLU A 129 0.54 -24.42 16.47
CA GLU A 129 0.58 -23.83 17.81
C GLU A 129 -0.82 -23.45 18.30
N TRP A 130 -1.68 -22.93 17.42
CA TRP A 130 -3.09 -22.72 17.73
C TRP A 130 -3.85 -23.99 18.04
N LYS A 131 -3.55 -25.10 17.37
CA LYS A 131 -4.12 -26.41 17.72
C LYS A 131 -3.78 -26.85 19.14
N ASN A 132 -2.54 -26.61 19.58
CA ASN A 132 -2.11 -26.95 20.94
C ASN A 132 -2.85 -26.10 21.98
N PHE A 133 -2.98 -24.79 21.71
CA PHE A 133 -3.70 -23.86 22.57
C PHE A 133 -5.20 -24.18 22.66
N GLU A 134 -5.84 -24.39 21.51
CA GLU A 134 -7.24 -24.82 21.40
C GLU A 134 -7.50 -26.10 22.18
N ALA A 135 -6.67 -27.13 22.02
CA ALA A 135 -6.85 -28.41 22.68
C ALA A 135 -6.77 -28.29 24.22
N ALA A 136 -5.89 -27.40 24.71
CA ALA A 136 -5.79 -27.11 26.13
C ALA A 136 -7.00 -26.33 26.67
N LEU A 137 -7.49 -25.34 25.94
CA LEU A 137 -8.69 -24.58 26.30
C LEU A 137 -9.95 -25.46 26.27
N ASN A 138 -10.12 -26.26 25.22
CA ASN A 138 -11.26 -27.17 25.10
C ASN A 138 -11.27 -28.23 26.21
N ALA A 139 -10.11 -28.70 26.66
CA ALA A 139 -10.04 -29.58 27.84
C ALA A 139 -10.53 -28.91 29.13
N ILE A 140 -10.39 -27.58 29.27
CA ILE A 140 -10.98 -26.81 30.38
C ILE A 140 -12.49 -26.65 30.17
N ARG A 141 -12.90 -26.24 28.97
CA ARG A 141 -14.32 -26.07 28.62
C ARG A 141 -15.13 -27.36 28.77
N ASP A 142 -14.55 -28.51 28.45
CA ASP A 142 -15.16 -29.82 28.65
C ASP A 142 -15.54 -30.06 30.12
N THR A 143 -14.70 -29.61 31.08
CA THR A 143 -15.02 -29.71 32.52
C THR A 143 -16.17 -28.79 32.91
N LYS A 144 -16.32 -27.65 32.23
CA LYS A 144 -17.38 -26.66 32.42
C LYS A 144 -18.63 -26.94 31.59
N LYS A 145 -18.59 -27.93 30.69
CA LYS A 145 -19.62 -28.25 29.68
C LYS A 145 -19.94 -27.07 28.76
N GLU A 146 -18.92 -26.28 28.43
CA GLU A 146 -19.01 -25.17 27.48
C GLU A 146 -18.76 -25.67 26.04
N PRO A 147 -19.31 -25.00 25.02
CA PRO A 147 -19.07 -25.37 23.63
C PRO A 147 -17.57 -25.24 23.28
N PRO A 148 -17.02 -26.15 22.46
CA PRO A 148 -15.62 -26.09 22.07
C PRO A 148 -15.36 -24.88 21.16
N ILE A 149 -14.16 -24.33 21.25
CA ILE A 149 -13.62 -23.34 20.30
C ILE A 149 -12.81 -24.02 19.21
N SER A 150 -12.60 -23.30 18.11
CA SER A 150 -11.65 -23.68 17.07
C SER A 150 -10.74 -22.50 16.74
N MET A 151 -9.57 -22.43 17.38
CA MET A 151 -8.58 -21.38 17.10
C MET A 151 -8.01 -21.54 15.69
N ILE A 152 -7.90 -22.77 15.18
CA ILE A 152 -7.41 -23.00 13.82
C ILE A 152 -8.41 -22.46 12.79
N SER A 153 -9.71 -22.66 13.02
CA SER A 153 -10.74 -22.08 12.13
C SER A 153 -10.73 -20.56 12.19
N LEU A 154 -10.61 -19.96 13.38
CA LEU A 154 -10.49 -18.50 13.51
C LEU A 154 -9.25 -17.96 12.77
N TRP A 155 -8.12 -18.69 12.83
CA TRP A 155 -6.90 -18.34 12.11
C TRP A 155 -7.06 -18.45 10.59
N GLU A 156 -7.69 -19.52 10.10
CA GLU A 156 -8.01 -19.69 8.68
C GLU A 156 -8.94 -18.58 8.20
N GLU A 157 -10.04 -18.32 8.91
CA GLU A 157 -11.00 -17.28 8.55
C GLU A 157 -10.36 -15.89 8.53
N TYR A 158 -9.50 -15.60 9.52
CA TYR A 158 -8.73 -14.37 9.57
C TYR A 158 -7.83 -14.22 8.34
N VAL A 159 -6.99 -15.21 8.05
CA VAL A 159 -6.02 -15.10 6.93
C VAL A 159 -6.72 -15.07 5.57
N ARG A 160 -7.76 -15.90 5.39
CA ARG A 160 -8.58 -15.88 4.17
C ARG A 160 -9.24 -14.53 3.96
N GLY A 161 -9.84 -13.97 5.00
CA GLY A 161 -10.44 -12.63 4.97
C GLY A 161 -9.40 -11.55 4.65
N ARG A 162 -8.20 -11.63 5.24
CA ARG A 162 -7.11 -10.68 5.00
C ARG A 162 -6.67 -10.70 3.53
N TRP A 163 -6.45 -11.87 2.95
CA TRP A 163 -6.09 -11.98 1.54
C TRP A 163 -7.20 -11.56 0.59
N ALA A 164 -8.45 -11.86 0.90
CA ALA A 164 -9.59 -11.40 0.12
C ALA A 164 -9.64 -9.86 0.06
N ILE A 165 -9.58 -9.17 1.20
CA ILE A 165 -9.58 -7.71 1.26
C ILE A 165 -8.39 -7.12 0.51
N MET A 166 -7.19 -7.64 0.79
CA MET A 166 -5.95 -7.15 0.20
C MET A 166 -5.97 -7.26 -1.33
N THR A 167 -6.33 -8.44 -1.85
CA THR A 167 -6.38 -8.71 -3.30
C THR A 167 -7.49 -7.93 -3.99
N THR A 168 -8.68 -7.83 -3.39
CA THR A 168 -9.80 -7.06 -3.95
C THR A 168 -9.45 -5.58 -4.02
N ARG A 169 -8.96 -4.97 -2.92
CA ARG A 169 -8.60 -3.55 -2.90
C ARG A 169 -7.51 -3.20 -3.90
N SER A 170 -6.48 -4.05 -4.00
CA SER A 170 -5.37 -3.83 -4.93
C SER A 170 -5.83 -3.95 -6.39
N HIS A 171 -6.66 -4.95 -6.68
CA HIS A 171 -7.21 -5.14 -8.02
C HIS A 171 -8.11 -3.98 -8.42
N ASP A 172 -9.03 -3.57 -7.55
CA ASP A 172 -9.96 -2.48 -7.81
C ASP A 172 -9.22 -1.15 -8.04
N TRP A 173 -8.15 -0.89 -7.27
CA TRP A 173 -7.29 0.26 -7.50
C TRP A 173 -6.63 0.24 -8.89
N VAL A 174 -6.05 -0.89 -9.30
CA VAL A 174 -5.47 -1.03 -10.65
C VAL A 174 -6.53 -0.81 -11.72
N MET A 175 -7.71 -1.43 -11.56
CA MET A 175 -8.77 -1.38 -12.55
C MET A 175 -9.38 0.02 -12.68
N GLU A 176 -9.56 0.74 -11.58
CA GLU A 176 -10.04 2.12 -11.59
C GLU A 176 -9.14 3.01 -12.46
N HIS A 177 -7.82 2.94 -12.25
CA HIS A 177 -6.87 3.78 -12.97
C HIS A 177 -6.65 3.32 -14.42
N VAL A 178 -6.67 2.00 -14.67
CA VAL A 178 -6.68 1.47 -16.04
C VAL A 178 -7.92 1.95 -16.80
N ASP A 179 -9.10 1.93 -16.18
CA ASP A 179 -10.33 2.39 -16.81
C ASP A 179 -10.31 3.89 -17.11
N ASN A 180 -9.77 4.72 -16.21
CA ASN A 180 -9.59 6.14 -16.47
C ASN A 180 -8.69 6.39 -17.69
N LEU A 181 -7.50 5.78 -17.73
CA LEU A 181 -6.57 5.89 -18.86
C LEU A 181 -7.18 5.36 -20.16
N ARG A 182 -7.87 4.21 -20.09
CA ARG A 182 -8.55 3.60 -21.23
C ARG A 182 -9.64 4.50 -21.79
N ASN A 183 -10.44 5.12 -20.94
CA ASN A 183 -11.51 6.03 -21.35
C ASN A 183 -10.95 7.26 -22.07
N ILE A 184 -9.85 7.85 -21.58
CA ILE A 184 -9.16 8.95 -22.25
C ILE A 184 -8.73 8.53 -23.67
N LEU A 185 -8.10 7.36 -23.81
CA LEU A 185 -7.65 6.84 -25.11
C LEU A 185 -8.81 6.48 -26.05
N ILE A 186 -9.91 5.93 -25.53
CA ILE A 186 -11.12 5.65 -26.31
C ILE A 186 -11.74 6.94 -26.83
N GLU A 187 -11.82 7.99 -26.02
CA GLU A 187 -12.35 9.28 -26.46
C GLU A 187 -11.45 9.93 -27.52
N GLN A 188 -10.12 9.85 -27.37
CA GLN A 188 -9.18 10.26 -28.44
C GLN A 188 -9.42 9.48 -29.74
N LEU A 189 -9.63 8.15 -29.64
CA LEU A 189 -9.88 7.31 -30.79
C LEU A 189 -11.18 7.67 -31.51
N LYS A 190 -12.26 7.93 -30.75
CA LYS A 190 -13.56 8.35 -31.31
C LYS A 190 -13.50 9.72 -32.00
N GLN A 191 -12.68 10.62 -31.49
CA GLN A 191 -12.50 11.96 -32.06
C GLN A 191 -11.60 11.95 -33.29
N HIS A 192 -10.79 10.91 -33.48
CA HIS A 192 -9.93 10.77 -34.65
C HIS A 192 -10.75 10.48 -35.92
N THR A 193 -10.51 11.28 -36.96
CA THR A 193 -11.12 11.06 -38.29
C THR A 193 -10.07 10.42 -39.22
N PRO A 194 -10.16 9.11 -39.50
CA PRO A 194 -9.17 8.44 -40.34
C PRO A 194 -9.28 8.89 -41.80
N HIS A 195 -8.14 9.02 -42.47
CA HIS A 195 -8.10 9.33 -43.90
C HIS A 195 -8.57 8.17 -44.80
N SER A 196 -8.52 6.95 -44.29
CA SER A 196 -8.93 5.71 -44.95
C SER A 196 -9.44 4.73 -43.90
N LEU A 197 -10.51 3.99 -44.21
CA LEU A 197 -11.03 2.95 -43.33
C LEU A 197 -10.26 1.63 -43.45
N ASP A 198 -9.40 1.50 -44.46
CA ASP A 198 -8.65 0.26 -44.74
C ASP A 198 -7.23 0.29 -44.18
N THR A 199 -6.75 1.44 -43.72
CA THR A 199 -5.37 1.62 -43.25
C THR A 199 -5.31 2.48 -41.99
N LEU A 200 -4.68 1.96 -40.93
CA LEU A 200 -4.49 2.67 -39.68
C LEU A 200 -3.55 3.88 -39.86
N SER A 201 -3.96 5.03 -39.32
CA SER A 201 -3.09 6.20 -39.19
C SER A 201 -2.01 5.98 -38.11
N MET A 202 -0.95 6.79 -38.12
CA MET A 202 0.08 6.74 -37.08
C MET A 202 -0.50 7.04 -35.69
N GLU A 203 -1.47 7.95 -35.62
CA GLU A 203 -2.16 8.29 -34.38
C GLU A 203 -3.00 7.11 -33.87
N GLN A 204 -3.74 6.44 -34.75
CA GLN A 204 -4.48 5.22 -34.40
C GLN A 204 -3.55 4.10 -33.94
N TRP A 205 -2.39 3.93 -34.57
CA TRP A 205 -1.36 2.99 -34.11
C TRP A 205 -0.86 3.33 -32.70
N ASN A 206 -0.60 4.60 -32.41
CA ASN A 206 -0.15 5.01 -31.08
C ASN A 206 -1.22 4.74 -30.01
N ILE A 207 -2.47 5.12 -30.29
CA ILE A 207 -3.60 4.91 -29.38
C ILE A 207 -3.84 3.41 -29.15
N THR A 208 -3.87 2.60 -30.22
CA THR A 208 -4.08 1.15 -30.11
C THR A 208 -2.95 0.43 -29.41
N ASN A 209 -1.69 0.86 -29.57
CA ASN A 209 -0.57 0.34 -28.78
C ASN A 209 -0.72 0.63 -27.29
N LYS A 210 -1.10 1.86 -26.91
CA LYS A 210 -1.37 2.21 -25.50
C LYS A 210 -2.55 1.40 -24.94
N LEU A 211 -3.62 1.24 -25.71
CA LEU A 211 -4.76 0.39 -25.32
C LEU A 211 -4.37 -1.07 -25.16
N HIS A 212 -3.46 -1.58 -26.00
CA HIS A 212 -2.91 -2.92 -25.86
C HIS A 212 -2.13 -3.07 -24.56
N THR A 213 -1.27 -2.12 -24.21
CA THR A 213 -0.57 -2.09 -22.91
C THR A 213 -1.56 -2.15 -21.74
N LEU A 214 -2.63 -1.35 -21.77
CA LEU A 214 -3.67 -1.40 -20.74
C LEU A 214 -4.41 -2.74 -20.70
N ALA A 215 -4.65 -3.37 -21.85
CA ALA A 215 -5.24 -4.70 -21.92
C ALA A 215 -4.31 -5.77 -21.32
N GLU A 216 -3.00 -5.65 -21.52
CA GLU A 216 -2.00 -6.53 -20.88
C GLU A 216 -1.96 -6.33 -19.37
N ILE A 217 -1.95 -5.09 -18.89
CA ILE A 217 -2.03 -4.75 -17.45
C ILE A 217 -3.31 -5.35 -16.84
N THR A 218 -4.48 -5.20 -17.49
CA THR A 218 -5.73 -5.82 -17.02
C THR A 218 -5.66 -7.35 -17.01
N ALA A 219 -5.06 -7.96 -18.02
CA ALA A 219 -4.91 -9.41 -18.04
C ALA A 219 -4.01 -9.89 -16.90
N GLN A 220 -2.84 -9.24 -16.73
CA GLN A 220 -1.87 -9.55 -15.69
C GLN A 220 -2.46 -9.35 -14.31
N SER A 221 -3.14 -8.23 -14.04
CA SER A 221 -3.81 -8.00 -12.75
C SER A 221 -4.85 -9.07 -12.46
N GLY A 222 -5.59 -9.51 -13.49
CA GLY A 222 -6.65 -10.51 -13.37
C GLY A 222 -6.20 -11.86 -12.80
N TYR A 223 -5.05 -12.37 -13.25
CA TYR A 223 -4.52 -13.67 -12.82
C TYR A 223 -3.42 -13.62 -11.75
N SER A 224 -2.77 -12.46 -11.56
CA SER A 224 -1.70 -12.30 -10.57
C SER A 224 -2.21 -11.80 -9.22
N ILE A 225 -3.18 -10.87 -9.19
CA ILE A 225 -3.72 -10.28 -7.94
C ILE A 225 -4.71 -11.23 -7.28
N VAL A 226 -4.17 -12.33 -6.79
CA VAL A 226 -4.81 -13.39 -6.00
C VAL A 226 -3.76 -14.04 -5.11
N LEU A 227 -4.17 -14.58 -3.97
CA LEU A 227 -3.32 -15.39 -3.09
C LEU A 227 -3.99 -16.74 -2.82
N PRO A 228 -3.60 -17.78 -3.57
CA PRO A 228 -4.19 -19.10 -3.43
C PRO A 228 -3.84 -19.75 -2.09
N MET A 229 -4.84 -20.29 -1.38
CA MET A 229 -4.65 -20.96 -0.08
C MET A 229 -4.45 -22.49 -0.20
N HIS A 230 -3.90 -22.98 -1.31
CA HIS A 230 -3.77 -24.42 -1.55
C HIS A 230 -2.79 -25.07 -0.56
N GLY A 231 -3.26 -26.08 0.19
CA GLY A 231 -2.45 -26.80 1.17
C GLY A 231 -2.31 -26.10 2.53
N TYR A 232 -3.13 -25.08 2.79
CA TYR A 232 -3.24 -24.46 4.11
C TYR A 232 -4.13 -25.30 5.02
N ASN A 233 -3.71 -25.49 6.27
CA ASN A 233 -4.46 -26.27 7.26
C ASN A 233 -5.87 -25.70 7.46
N SER A 234 -6.86 -26.58 7.54
CA SER A 234 -8.29 -26.25 7.70
C SER A 234 -8.94 -25.50 6.52
N HIS A 235 -8.19 -25.13 5.50
CA HIS A 235 -8.74 -24.53 4.27
C HIS A 235 -9.09 -25.62 3.25
N GLN A 236 -10.29 -25.53 2.67
CA GLN A 236 -10.72 -26.39 1.57
C GLN A 236 -10.62 -25.60 0.27
N ALA A 237 -9.54 -25.83 -0.48
CA ALA A 237 -9.41 -25.23 -1.81
C ALA A 237 -10.48 -25.80 -2.75
N ALA A 238 -11.03 -24.95 -3.62
CA ALA A 238 -11.92 -25.39 -4.68
C ALA A 238 -11.22 -26.47 -5.53
N GLU A 239 -11.95 -27.54 -5.88
CA GLU A 239 -11.43 -28.53 -6.84
C GLU A 239 -11.05 -27.82 -8.14
N THR A 240 -9.92 -28.21 -8.76
CA THR A 240 -9.31 -27.60 -9.95
C THR A 240 -10.12 -27.83 -11.24
N VAL A 241 -11.45 -27.73 -11.17
CA VAL A 241 -12.40 -27.96 -12.27
C VAL A 241 -12.32 -26.84 -13.32
N ASP A 242 -11.75 -25.68 -12.98
CA ASP A 242 -11.72 -24.47 -13.82
C ASP A 242 -10.55 -24.43 -14.84
N ASN A 243 -10.19 -25.55 -15.47
CA ASN A 243 -9.21 -25.63 -16.59
C ASN A 243 -7.85 -24.93 -16.32
N GLY A 244 -7.38 -24.90 -15.07
CA GLY A 244 -6.12 -24.27 -14.67
C GLY A 244 -6.21 -22.78 -14.28
N LEU A 245 -7.37 -22.11 -14.42
CA LEU A 245 -7.54 -20.71 -14.02
C LEU A 245 -7.32 -20.48 -12.52
N CYS A 246 -7.70 -21.46 -11.70
CA CYS A 246 -7.57 -21.42 -10.25
C CYS A 246 -6.31 -22.15 -9.75
N SER A 247 -5.35 -22.46 -10.63
CA SER A 247 -4.10 -23.13 -10.23
C SER A 247 -3.37 -22.30 -9.16
N PRO A 248 -2.72 -22.92 -8.15
CA PRO A 248 -1.85 -22.19 -7.24
C PRO A 248 -0.63 -21.58 -7.96
N ARG A 249 -0.23 -22.12 -9.10
CA ARG A 249 0.94 -21.68 -9.87
C ARG A 249 0.56 -20.59 -10.86
N ILE A 250 1.21 -19.44 -10.74
CA ILE A 250 0.94 -18.27 -11.58
C ILE A 250 1.16 -18.55 -13.08
N GLU A 251 2.16 -19.35 -13.45
CA GLU A 251 2.45 -19.69 -14.85
C GLU A 251 1.31 -20.50 -15.51
N GLU A 252 0.74 -21.45 -14.75
CA GLU A 252 -0.40 -22.25 -15.18
C GLU A 252 -1.66 -21.38 -15.31
N ARG A 253 -1.90 -20.50 -14.32
CA ARG A 253 -3.02 -19.52 -14.38
C ARG A 253 -2.88 -18.58 -15.56
N ALA A 254 -1.70 -18.00 -15.78
CA ALA A 254 -1.44 -17.07 -16.87
C ALA A 254 -1.69 -17.74 -18.22
N THR A 255 -1.21 -18.97 -18.41
CA THR A 255 -1.43 -19.75 -19.62
C THR A 255 -2.92 -20.04 -19.85
N ALA A 256 -3.62 -20.51 -18.81
CA ALA A 256 -5.04 -20.79 -18.88
C ALA A 256 -5.85 -19.51 -19.19
N TYR A 257 -5.53 -18.40 -18.52
CA TYR A 257 -6.17 -17.10 -18.72
C TYR A 257 -6.00 -16.60 -20.16
N SER A 258 -4.76 -16.59 -20.68
CA SER A 258 -4.48 -16.14 -22.05
C SER A 258 -5.20 -16.97 -23.11
N ILE A 259 -5.26 -18.29 -22.94
CA ILE A 259 -5.98 -19.18 -23.86
C ILE A 259 -7.48 -18.90 -23.83
N GLN A 260 -8.07 -18.83 -22.63
CA GLN A 260 -9.50 -18.62 -22.48
C GLN A 260 -9.94 -17.24 -22.97
N LEU A 261 -9.21 -16.18 -22.61
CA LEU A 261 -9.49 -14.83 -23.09
C LEU A 261 -9.49 -14.76 -24.61
N LYS A 262 -8.46 -15.35 -25.24
CA LYS A 262 -8.35 -15.39 -26.71
C LYS A 262 -9.53 -16.12 -27.36
N ILE A 263 -9.97 -17.24 -26.78
CA ILE A 263 -11.10 -18.01 -27.30
C ILE A 263 -12.40 -17.23 -27.14
N SER A 264 -12.68 -16.74 -25.93
CA SER A 264 -13.96 -16.12 -25.60
C SER A 264 -14.15 -14.77 -26.31
N THR A 265 -13.10 -13.92 -26.35
CA THR A 265 -13.12 -12.68 -27.12
C THR A 265 -13.38 -12.95 -28.60
N ARG A 266 -12.70 -13.94 -29.22
CA ARG A 266 -12.92 -14.27 -30.65
C ARG A 266 -14.32 -14.81 -30.91
N GLN A 267 -14.85 -15.63 -30.02
CA GLN A 267 -16.22 -16.15 -30.14
C GLN A 267 -17.25 -15.02 -30.06
N ARG A 268 -17.07 -14.07 -29.15
CA ARG A 268 -17.97 -12.91 -29.03
C ARG A 268 -17.86 -11.95 -30.20
N LEU A 269 -16.65 -11.66 -30.67
CA LEU A 269 -16.43 -10.85 -31.87
C LEU A 269 -17.13 -11.46 -33.09
N LEU A 270 -16.93 -12.76 -33.33
CA LEU A 270 -17.58 -13.48 -34.42
C LEU A 270 -19.11 -13.45 -34.28
N SER A 271 -19.62 -13.66 -33.08
CA SER A 271 -21.06 -13.63 -32.80
C SER A 271 -21.65 -12.23 -33.05
N SER A 272 -20.94 -11.16 -32.66
CA SER A 272 -21.35 -9.79 -32.94
C SER A 272 -21.37 -9.51 -34.45
N THR A 273 -20.31 -9.91 -35.16
CA THR A 273 -20.23 -9.77 -36.62
C THR A 273 -21.38 -10.49 -37.33
N ILE A 274 -21.67 -11.74 -36.95
CA ILE A 274 -22.79 -12.51 -37.54
C ILE A 274 -24.13 -11.81 -37.26
N LYS A 275 -24.36 -11.34 -36.02
CA LYS A 275 -25.59 -10.64 -35.65
C LYS A 275 -25.78 -9.36 -36.45
N ASN A 276 -24.71 -8.59 -36.68
CA ASN A 276 -24.75 -7.37 -37.48
C ASN A 276 -25.03 -7.66 -38.96
N LEU A 277 -24.46 -8.73 -39.52
CA LEU A 277 -24.76 -9.19 -40.88
C LEU A 277 -26.22 -9.65 -41.06
N MET A 278 -26.81 -10.25 -40.02
CA MET A 278 -28.19 -10.74 -40.06
C MET A 278 -29.25 -9.65 -39.91
N ASN A 279 -28.89 -8.45 -39.40
CA ASN A 279 -29.86 -7.40 -39.05
C ASN A 279 -30.22 -6.42 -40.20
N GLU A 280 -29.82 -6.67 -41.46
CA GLU A 280 -30.27 -5.99 -42.69
C GLU A 280 -30.33 -4.45 -42.72
N SER A 281 -29.77 -3.71 -41.76
CA SER A 281 -29.45 -2.29 -41.96
C SER A 281 -28.14 -2.19 -42.73
N GLU A 282 -27.99 -1.21 -43.61
CA GLU A 282 -26.80 -0.87 -44.44
C GLU A 282 -25.45 -0.82 -43.67
N SER A 283 -25.01 -1.94 -43.11
CA SER A 283 -23.72 -2.06 -42.45
C SER A 283 -22.72 -2.29 -43.57
N MET A 284 -22.17 -1.19 -44.11
CA MET A 284 -20.85 -1.24 -44.72
C MET A 284 -19.96 -2.03 -43.76
N MET A 285 -19.27 -3.06 -44.26
CA MET A 285 -18.22 -3.71 -43.47
C MET A 285 -17.31 -2.61 -42.94
N SER A 286 -17.37 -2.40 -41.63
CA SER A 286 -16.53 -1.45 -40.93
C SER A 286 -15.08 -1.80 -41.25
N GLY A 287 -14.36 -0.87 -41.87
CA GLY A 287 -12.96 -1.09 -42.23
C GLY A 287 -12.12 -1.25 -40.97
N ILE A 288 -10.95 -1.89 -41.09
CA ILE A 288 -10.07 -2.15 -39.94
C ILE A 288 -9.63 -0.87 -39.20
N ALA A 289 -9.74 0.30 -39.84
CA ALA A 289 -9.41 1.60 -39.29
C ALA A 289 -10.63 2.39 -38.79
N ASP A 290 -11.83 1.81 -38.75
CA ASP A 290 -13.02 2.47 -38.20
C ASP A 290 -12.96 2.53 -36.66
N PRO A 291 -12.96 3.73 -36.06
CA PRO A 291 -12.97 3.90 -34.61
C PRO A 291 -14.13 3.20 -33.90
N ILE A 292 -15.31 3.09 -34.52
CA ILE A 292 -16.49 2.48 -33.89
C ILE A 292 -16.25 0.99 -33.67
N SER A 293 -15.79 0.26 -34.69
CA SER A 293 -15.48 -1.16 -34.55
C SER A 293 -14.30 -1.41 -33.60
N MET A 294 -13.30 -0.54 -33.58
CA MET A 294 -12.21 -0.67 -32.60
C MET A 294 -12.71 -0.57 -31.16
N VAL A 295 -13.56 0.43 -30.88
CA VAL A 295 -14.13 0.62 -29.54
C VAL A 295 -15.01 -0.58 -29.14
N GLU A 296 -15.80 -1.12 -30.07
CA GLU A 296 -16.56 -2.34 -29.84
C GLU A 296 -15.65 -3.52 -29.46
N ASN A 297 -14.55 -3.72 -30.20
CA ASN A 297 -13.60 -4.79 -29.94
C ASN A 297 -12.94 -4.65 -28.55
N ILE A 298 -12.59 -3.42 -28.16
CA ILE A 298 -12.00 -3.11 -26.85
C ILE A 298 -12.99 -3.42 -25.73
N ASN A 299 -14.26 -3.03 -25.89
CA ASN A 299 -15.30 -3.30 -24.88
C ASN A 299 -15.56 -4.79 -24.73
N ILE A 300 -15.63 -5.54 -25.83
CA ILE A 300 -15.76 -7.00 -25.79
C ILE A 300 -14.59 -7.63 -25.04
N GLN A 301 -13.35 -7.20 -25.31
CA GLN A 301 -12.19 -7.70 -24.58
C GLN A 301 -12.26 -7.38 -23.08
N LYS A 302 -12.62 -6.14 -22.71
CA LYS A 302 -12.77 -5.71 -21.32
C LYS A 302 -13.78 -6.58 -20.56
N GLU A 303 -14.95 -6.79 -21.13
CA GLU A 303 -16.00 -7.61 -20.52
C GLU A 303 -15.54 -9.07 -20.32
N GLU A 304 -14.81 -9.63 -21.28
CA GLU A 304 -14.26 -10.99 -21.14
C GLU A 304 -13.17 -11.08 -20.08
N GLN A 305 -12.35 -10.04 -19.92
CA GLN A 305 -11.36 -9.98 -18.84
C GLN A 305 -12.03 -9.96 -17.46
N GLU A 306 -13.16 -9.26 -17.33
CA GLU A 306 -13.97 -9.22 -16.10
C GLU A 306 -14.60 -10.59 -15.78
N VAL A 307 -15.17 -11.27 -16.77
CA VAL A 307 -15.72 -12.63 -16.61
C VAL A 307 -14.65 -13.61 -16.10
N LEU A 308 -13.45 -13.57 -16.69
CA LEU A 308 -12.36 -14.43 -16.26
C LEU A 308 -11.86 -14.05 -14.86
N ARG A 309 -11.76 -12.76 -14.55
CA ARG A 309 -11.39 -12.29 -13.20
C ARG A 309 -12.36 -12.83 -12.15
N ASN A 310 -13.66 -12.71 -12.38
CA ASN A 310 -14.69 -13.22 -11.46
C ASN A 310 -14.61 -14.75 -11.30
N THR A 311 -14.08 -15.46 -12.30
CA THR A 311 -13.84 -16.90 -12.20
C THR A 311 -12.64 -17.24 -11.30
N ILE A 312 -11.57 -16.44 -11.36
CA ILE A 312 -10.36 -16.66 -10.55
C ILE A 312 -10.57 -16.19 -9.11
N ALA A 313 -11.26 -15.06 -8.90
CA ALA A 313 -11.43 -14.41 -7.60
C ALA A 313 -12.73 -14.80 -6.87
N LYS A 314 -13.27 -16.00 -7.14
CA LYS A 314 -14.56 -16.47 -6.56
C LYS A 314 -14.63 -16.35 -5.03
N ASP A 315 -13.51 -16.55 -4.35
CA ASP A 315 -13.43 -16.51 -2.89
C ASP A 315 -13.22 -15.09 -2.31
N SER A 316 -13.03 -14.09 -3.16
CA SER A 316 -12.68 -12.70 -2.78
C SER A 316 -13.89 -11.76 -2.66
N THR A 317 -15.13 -12.26 -2.55
CA THR A 317 -16.37 -11.45 -2.51
C THR A 317 -16.61 -10.71 -1.18
N THR A 318 -15.57 -10.42 -0.40
CA THR A 318 -15.70 -9.66 0.84
C THR A 318 -15.98 -8.19 0.50
N PRO A 319 -17.06 -7.58 1.03
CA PRO A 319 -17.28 -6.15 0.89
C PRO A 319 -16.05 -5.37 1.36
N LEU A 320 -15.59 -4.40 0.55
CA LEU A 320 -14.48 -3.53 0.95
C LEU A 320 -14.89 -2.73 2.19
N ALA A 321 -14.33 -3.12 3.33
CA ALA A 321 -14.48 -2.41 4.59
C ALA A 321 -13.43 -1.29 4.70
N ALA A 322 -13.53 -0.51 5.79
CA ALA A 322 -12.49 0.44 6.17
C ALA A 322 -11.12 -0.25 6.32
N ALA A 323 -10.05 0.51 6.10
CA ALA A 323 -8.70 -0.02 6.22
C ALA A 323 -8.42 -0.57 7.63
N GLU A 324 -7.70 -1.69 7.76
CA GLU A 324 -7.49 -2.32 9.07
C GLU A 324 -6.80 -1.38 10.07
N TRP A 325 -5.79 -0.63 9.63
CA TRP A 325 -5.12 0.35 10.48
C TRP A 325 -6.06 1.49 10.96
N ILE A 326 -7.06 1.85 10.15
CA ILE A 326 -8.09 2.83 10.51
C ILE A 326 -9.05 2.24 11.55
N LEU A 327 -9.48 0.99 11.36
CA LEU A 327 -10.32 0.28 12.32
C LEU A 327 -9.62 0.14 13.68
N ASN A 328 -8.32 -0.18 13.66
CA ASN A 328 -7.49 -0.28 14.86
C ASN A 328 -7.38 1.10 15.56
N MET A 329 -7.15 2.17 14.79
CA MET A 329 -7.14 3.53 15.34
C MET A 329 -8.50 3.91 15.94
N LYS A 330 -9.59 3.61 15.23
CA LYS A 330 -10.95 3.85 15.72
C LYS A 330 -11.23 3.10 17.01
N GLN A 331 -10.78 1.85 17.14
CA GLN A 331 -10.94 1.08 18.37
C GLN A 331 -10.18 1.73 19.54
N LEU A 332 -8.99 2.28 19.31
CA LEU A 332 -8.24 3.01 20.34
C LEU A 332 -8.95 4.30 20.76
N ILE A 333 -9.51 5.04 19.80
CA ILE A 333 -10.28 6.26 20.04
C ILE A 333 -11.56 5.97 20.85
N ASP A 334 -12.30 4.93 20.45
CA ASP A 334 -13.58 4.57 21.08
C ASP A 334 -13.39 3.83 22.43
N SER A 335 -12.16 3.38 22.74
CA SER A 335 -11.88 2.62 23.95
C SER A 335 -11.98 3.49 25.21
N PRO A 336 -12.78 3.11 26.22
CA PRO A 336 -12.90 3.86 27.46
C PRO A 336 -11.61 3.87 28.30
N ASN A 337 -10.67 2.94 28.02
CA ASN A 337 -9.40 2.84 28.74
C ASN A 337 -8.30 3.74 28.16
N TYR A 338 -8.40 4.13 26.88
CA TYR A 338 -7.43 4.98 26.21
C TYR A 338 -8.00 6.36 25.89
N GLY A 339 -9.22 6.43 25.35
CA GLY A 339 -9.96 7.67 25.14
C GLY A 339 -9.22 8.71 24.29
N ILE A 340 -8.41 8.25 23.34
CA ILE A 340 -7.56 9.10 22.49
C ILE A 340 -8.46 10.05 21.71
N ASN A 341 -8.28 11.37 21.89
CA ASN A 341 -9.09 12.37 21.19
C ASN A 341 -8.36 13.03 20.01
N ARG A 342 -7.04 12.85 19.93
CA ARG A 342 -6.15 13.37 18.88
C ARG A 342 -5.05 12.36 18.62
N TRP A 343 -4.48 12.39 17.42
CA TRP A 343 -3.29 11.61 17.11
C TRP A 343 -2.36 12.37 16.16
N GLY A 344 -1.06 12.10 16.19
CA GLY A 344 -0.12 12.65 15.20
C GLY A 344 1.27 12.88 15.75
N PHE A 345 1.91 13.97 15.32
CA PHE A 345 3.34 14.22 15.59
C PHE A 345 3.58 15.46 16.44
N ILE A 346 4.58 15.38 17.32
CA ILE A 346 5.22 16.56 17.91
C ILE A 346 6.11 17.19 16.84
N THR A 347 5.97 18.50 16.63
CA THR A 347 6.64 19.26 15.57
C THR A 347 7.38 20.46 16.15
N TYR A 348 8.64 20.66 15.79
CA TYR A 348 9.44 21.78 16.26
C TYR A 348 9.63 22.85 15.19
N ARG A 349 9.47 24.12 15.57
CA ARG A 349 10.00 25.27 14.80
C ARG A 349 11.45 25.49 15.25
N ILE A 350 12.41 25.23 14.37
CA ILE A 350 13.84 25.46 14.64
C ILE A 350 14.47 26.44 13.66
N THR A 351 13.64 27.29 13.04
CA THR A 351 14.04 28.37 12.13
C THR A 351 13.44 29.69 12.61
N TYR A 352 14.27 30.73 12.69
CA TYR A 352 13.97 31.98 13.38
C TYR A 352 14.21 33.23 12.53
N GLU A 353 14.79 33.10 11.34
CA GLU A 353 15.02 34.22 10.42
C GLU A 353 13.74 34.76 9.76
N GLN A 354 12.70 33.93 9.62
CA GLN A 354 11.46 34.33 8.94
C GLN A 354 10.58 35.23 9.81
N SER A 355 9.87 36.16 9.15
CA SER A 355 8.86 36.98 9.82
C SER A 355 7.69 36.12 10.33
N GLU A 356 6.93 36.62 11.30
CA GLU A 356 5.75 35.89 11.79
C GLU A 356 4.66 35.78 10.71
N GLU A 357 4.61 36.71 9.76
CA GLU A 357 3.74 36.63 8.57
C GLU A 357 4.19 35.53 7.60
N GLU A 358 5.50 35.42 7.33
CA GLU A 358 6.06 34.34 6.52
C GLU A 358 5.83 32.97 7.18
N TRP A 359 6.00 32.90 8.51
CA TRP A 359 5.71 31.71 9.28
C TRP A 359 4.23 31.33 9.23
N ALA A 360 3.32 32.30 9.35
CA ALA A 360 1.88 32.05 9.23
C ALA A 360 1.50 31.54 7.83
N GLN A 361 2.07 32.12 6.77
CA GLN A 361 1.87 31.66 5.39
C GLN A 361 2.42 30.25 5.17
N TYR A 362 3.57 29.93 5.75
CA TYR A 362 4.14 28.58 5.74
C TYR A 362 3.18 27.59 6.39
N LEU A 363 2.69 27.89 7.60
CA LEU A 363 1.76 27.02 8.31
C LEU A 363 0.47 26.80 7.52
N GLU A 364 -0.11 27.85 6.92
CA GLU A 364 -1.30 27.73 6.08
C GLU A 364 -1.08 26.74 4.93
N LYS A 365 0.03 26.88 4.19
CA LYS A 365 0.35 25.99 3.06
C LYS A 365 0.68 24.57 3.52
N LEU A 366 1.42 24.42 4.62
CA LEU A 366 1.74 23.12 5.19
C LEU A 366 0.47 22.39 5.63
N TYR A 367 -0.42 23.03 6.37
CA TYR A 367 -1.68 22.40 6.79
C TYR A 367 -2.56 22.06 5.60
N ALA A 368 -2.61 22.91 4.58
CA ALA A 368 -3.34 22.58 3.35
C ALA A 368 -2.81 21.31 2.67
N ASP A 369 -1.49 21.08 2.69
CA ASP A 369 -0.84 19.90 2.09
C ASP A 369 -0.92 18.66 2.99
N VAL A 370 -0.80 18.84 4.31
CA VAL A 370 -0.89 17.76 5.32
C VAL A 370 -2.32 17.26 5.51
N ASP A 371 -3.32 18.16 5.43
CA ASP A 371 -4.74 17.80 5.53
C ASP A 371 -5.30 17.22 4.23
N ASP A 372 -4.53 17.26 3.14
CA ASP A 372 -4.87 16.71 1.82
C ASP A 372 -4.66 15.18 1.75
N TRP A 373 -5.39 14.47 2.60
CA TRP A 373 -5.41 13.01 2.65
C TRP A 373 -6.81 12.45 2.97
N GLY A 374 -7.00 11.15 2.71
CA GLY A 374 -8.20 10.42 3.14
C GLY A 374 -9.37 10.38 2.15
N GLU A 375 -9.36 11.17 1.06
CA GLU A 375 -10.45 11.19 0.05
C GLU A 375 -10.83 9.79 -0.48
N ASP A 376 -9.83 8.91 -0.68
CA ASP A 376 -10.02 7.56 -1.22
C ASP A 376 -9.54 6.45 -0.28
N VAL A 377 -9.32 6.79 0.98
CA VAL A 377 -8.92 5.80 1.98
C VAL A 377 -10.16 5.38 2.74
N ALA A 378 -10.62 4.15 2.50
CA ALA A 378 -11.85 3.62 3.09
C ALA A 378 -11.85 3.76 4.62
N GLY A 379 -12.80 4.53 5.17
CA GLY A 379 -12.95 4.78 6.60
C GLY A 379 -12.14 5.95 7.15
N ALA A 380 -11.34 6.65 6.33
CA ALA A 380 -10.50 7.75 6.82
C ALA A 380 -11.31 8.88 7.44
N GLU A 381 -12.55 9.09 6.99
CA GLU A 381 -13.49 10.05 7.56
C GLU A 381 -13.76 9.84 9.06
N MET A 382 -13.54 8.62 9.56
CA MET A 382 -13.70 8.26 10.96
C MET A 382 -12.60 8.86 11.86
N ILE A 383 -11.42 9.12 11.31
CA ILE A 383 -10.23 9.49 12.09
C ILE A 383 -9.53 10.76 11.60
N CYS A 384 -9.74 11.19 10.35
CA CYS A 384 -8.95 12.25 9.71
C CYS A 384 -9.04 13.58 10.47
N LYS A 385 -10.22 13.90 11.01
CA LYS A 385 -10.45 15.12 11.80
C LYS A 385 -9.71 15.14 13.13
N MET A 386 -9.10 14.05 13.57
CA MET A 386 -8.35 13.94 14.83
C MET A 386 -6.83 14.00 14.62
N ALA A 387 -6.33 13.90 13.38
CA ALA A 387 -4.92 14.01 13.05
C ALA A 387 -4.39 15.43 13.31
N ARG A 388 -3.29 15.61 14.04
CA ARG A 388 -2.77 16.92 14.43
C ARG A 388 -1.25 16.99 14.43
N LEU A 389 -0.74 18.20 14.20
CA LEU A 389 0.64 18.59 14.50
C LEU A 389 0.65 19.40 15.80
N ARG A 390 1.40 18.92 16.80
CA ARG A 390 1.63 19.66 18.04
C ARG A 390 2.92 20.47 17.92
N TRP A 391 2.77 21.77 17.72
CA TRP A 391 3.90 22.67 17.57
C TRP A 391 4.58 23.02 18.90
N ILE A 392 5.90 23.02 18.90
CA ILE A 392 6.78 23.55 19.94
C ILE A 392 7.71 24.57 19.26
N ASP A 393 7.69 25.82 19.69
CA ASP A 393 8.70 26.79 19.26
C ASP A 393 10.00 26.50 20.00
N GLY A 394 11.08 26.21 19.27
CA GLY A 394 12.37 25.91 19.89
C GLY A 394 12.89 27.05 20.78
N ARG A 395 12.51 28.31 20.50
CA ARG A 395 12.88 29.48 21.33
C ARG A 395 12.32 29.36 22.74
N ASP A 396 11.08 28.87 22.87
CA ASP A 396 10.38 28.77 24.16
C ASP A 396 11.01 27.72 25.08
N VAL A 397 11.75 26.77 24.51
CA VAL A 397 12.42 25.67 25.22
C VAL A 397 13.95 25.74 25.16
N GLY A 398 14.50 26.87 24.69
CA GLY A 398 15.95 27.13 24.67
C GLY A 398 16.74 26.31 23.63
N ILE A 399 16.10 25.87 22.56
CA ILE A 399 16.74 25.23 21.41
C ILE A 399 17.27 26.32 20.46
N ALA A 400 18.54 26.19 20.04
CA ALA A 400 19.13 27.09 19.07
C ALA A 400 18.63 26.80 17.64
N GLU A 401 18.75 27.79 16.76
CA GLU A 401 18.37 27.64 15.35
C GLU A 401 19.10 26.47 14.70
N ASN A 402 18.37 25.63 13.98
CA ASN A 402 18.84 24.40 13.34
C ASN A 402 19.49 23.35 14.29
N ASP A 403 19.35 23.48 15.62
CA ASP A 403 19.87 22.50 16.60
C ASP A 403 18.92 21.30 16.77
N VAL A 404 18.93 20.42 15.76
CA VAL A 404 18.11 19.19 15.75
C VAL A 404 18.46 18.25 16.91
N GLU A 405 19.71 18.24 17.39
CA GLU A 405 20.12 17.38 18.50
C GLU A 405 19.59 17.88 19.85
N ALA A 406 19.45 19.19 20.04
CA ALA A 406 18.71 19.74 21.18
C ALA A 406 17.22 19.41 21.10
N ALA A 407 16.59 19.49 19.91
CA ALA A 407 15.21 19.07 19.72
C ALA A 407 15.00 17.57 20.02
N LYS A 408 15.89 16.70 19.54
CA LYS A 408 15.89 15.26 19.83
C LYS A 408 16.00 14.97 21.33
N ARG A 409 16.93 15.64 22.03
CA ARG A 409 17.06 15.53 23.50
C ARG A 409 15.79 16.00 24.22
N HIS A 410 15.21 17.12 23.80
CA HIS A 410 13.96 17.62 24.38
C HIS A 410 12.79 16.66 24.16
N PHE A 411 12.63 16.14 22.94
CA PHE A 411 11.61 15.15 22.60
C PHE A 411 11.73 13.89 23.45
N LEU A 412 12.94 13.30 23.54
CA LEU A 412 13.18 12.11 24.36
C LEU A 412 12.97 12.35 25.86
N ALA A 413 13.17 13.58 26.34
CA ALA A 413 12.86 13.94 27.72
C ALA A 413 11.34 14.05 27.91
N LEU A 414 10.63 14.65 26.96
CA LEU A 414 9.18 14.84 26.97
C LEU A 414 8.45 13.49 26.96
N THR A 415 8.83 12.56 26.10
CA THR A 415 8.23 11.22 26.01
C THR A 415 8.47 10.36 27.25
N LYS A 416 9.48 10.69 28.08
CA LYS A 416 9.76 9.99 29.35
C LYS A 416 9.01 10.55 30.55
N GLN A 417 8.32 11.68 30.44
CA GLN A 417 7.57 12.27 31.55
C GLN A 417 6.25 11.51 31.78
N ASP A 418 6.04 11.01 33.00
CA ASP A 418 4.81 10.31 33.40
C ASP A 418 3.58 11.25 33.39
N ASP A 419 3.80 12.55 33.62
CA ASP A 419 2.77 13.60 33.63
C ASP A 419 2.53 14.24 32.25
N PHE A 420 3.10 13.68 31.17
CA PHE A 420 2.75 14.12 29.82
C PHE A 420 1.30 13.69 29.52
N GLN A 421 0.35 14.54 29.93
CA GLN A 421 -1.05 14.43 29.54
C GLN A 421 -1.08 14.20 28.03
N ASP A 422 -1.80 13.17 27.62
CA ASP A 422 -1.96 12.76 26.22
C ASP A 422 -0.76 12.01 25.62
N LYS A 423 0.08 11.33 26.42
CA LYS A 423 1.20 10.51 25.89
C LYS A 423 0.78 9.47 24.84
N SER A 424 -0.39 8.86 25.00
CA SER A 424 -0.97 7.93 24.01
C SER A 424 -1.37 8.58 22.68
N ASP A 425 -1.46 9.90 22.64
CA ASP A 425 -2.04 10.67 21.52
C ASP A 425 -0.95 11.11 20.54
N TRP A 426 0.33 10.84 20.78
CA TRP A 426 1.41 11.29 19.90
C TRP A 426 2.37 10.15 19.58
N ASP A 427 3.03 10.25 18.42
CA ASP A 427 4.13 9.35 18.08
C ASP A 427 5.28 9.53 19.09
N GLU A 428 5.76 8.43 19.65
CA GLU A 428 6.82 8.41 20.68
C GLU A 428 8.22 8.19 20.10
N VAL A 429 8.32 7.85 18.81
CA VAL A 429 9.56 7.46 18.12
C VAL A 429 10.00 8.57 17.17
N ILE A 430 9.05 9.11 16.40
CA ILE A 430 9.30 10.09 15.35
C ILE A 430 8.74 11.46 15.77
N PHE A 431 9.57 12.49 15.60
CA PHE A 431 9.11 13.88 15.64
C PHE A 431 9.44 14.58 14.34
N LEU A 432 8.79 15.73 14.11
CA LEU A 432 9.01 16.55 12.92
C LEU A 432 9.71 17.85 13.28
N PHE A 433 10.42 18.45 12.33
CA PHE A 433 10.86 19.83 12.47
C PHE A 433 10.77 20.60 11.16
N ALA A 434 10.54 21.90 11.31
CA ALA A 434 10.63 22.89 10.24
C ALA A 434 11.94 23.68 10.40
N ASP A 435 12.82 23.50 9.43
CA ASP A 435 14.01 24.32 9.21
C ASP A 435 13.79 25.33 8.07
N ALA A 436 14.81 26.16 7.79
CA ALA A 436 14.74 27.16 6.73
C ALA A 436 14.43 26.53 5.35
N ALA A 437 14.96 25.34 5.06
CA ALA A 437 14.70 24.63 3.79
C ALA A 437 13.24 24.17 3.69
N SER A 438 12.68 23.64 4.78
CA SER A 438 11.26 23.26 4.86
C SER A 438 10.35 24.47 4.62
N VAL A 439 10.65 25.61 5.25
CA VAL A 439 9.88 26.85 5.05
C VAL A 439 10.00 27.35 3.61
N ALA A 440 11.21 27.40 3.07
CA ALA A 440 11.46 27.82 1.70
C ALA A 440 10.72 26.95 0.67
N SER A 441 10.64 25.63 0.90
CA SER A 441 9.97 24.69 -0.01
C SER A 441 8.48 24.99 -0.23
N TYR A 442 7.81 25.57 0.77
CA TYR A 442 6.39 25.98 0.66
C TYR A 442 6.22 27.44 0.23
N LEU A 443 7.10 28.33 0.68
CA LEU A 443 6.99 29.76 0.36
C LEU A 443 7.43 30.08 -1.07
N TYR A 444 8.46 29.39 -1.56
CA TYR A 444 9.08 29.60 -2.86
C TYR A 444 9.14 28.29 -3.65
N PRO A 445 7.98 27.70 -4.01
CA PRO A 445 7.95 26.46 -4.78
C PRO A 445 8.59 26.72 -6.15
N ILE A 446 9.40 25.77 -6.62
CA ILE A 446 9.97 25.87 -7.98
C ILE A 446 8.85 25.58 -8.98
N GLU A 447 8.35 26.60 -9.67
CA GLU A 447 7.24 26.46 -10.62
C GLU A 447 7.53 25.40 -11.68
N ASP A 448 6.54 24.54 -11.96
CA ASP A 448 6.58 23.59 -13.07
C ASP A 448 6.48 24.35 -14.39
N ALA A 449 7.61 24.80 -14.94
CA ALA A 449 7.64 25.42 -16.26
C ALA A 449 7.36 24.38 -17.35
N SER A 450 6.59 24.75 -18.37
CA SER A 450 6.30 23.87 -19.51
C SER A 450 7.59 23.42 -20.21
N GLY A 451 7.76 22.12 -20.36
CA GLY A 451 8.98 21.50 -20.92
C GLY A 451 10.07 21.17 -19.89
N ASP A 452 9.75 21.16 -18.60
CA ASP A 452 10.69 20.69 -17.58
C ASP A 452 10.75 19.16 -17.48
N LEU A 453 11.94 18.63 -17.18
CA LEU A 453 12.20 17.19 -17.01
C LEU A 453 11.81 16.69 -15.60
N ARG A 454 11.26 17.59 -14.77
CA ARG A 454 10.87 17.30 -13.40
C ARG A 454 9.55 16.52 -13.42
N PRO A 455 9.48 15.32 -12.79
CA PRO A 455 8.19 14.67 -12.60
C PRO A 455 7.26 15.57 -11.78
N HIS A 456 6.04 15.76 -12.28
CA HIS A 456 5.02 16.51 -11.55
C HIS A 456 4.77 15.89 -10.17
N GLY A 457 4.47 16.75 -9.19
CA GLY A 457 4.12 16.33 -7.84
C GLY A 457 5.28 15.89 -6.94
N ASP A 458 6.50 15.75 -7.46
CA ASP A 458 7.67 15.32 -6.67
C ASP A 458 8.39 16.48 -5.97
N PHE A 459 8.29 17.70 -6.51
CA PHE A 459 9.01 18.88 -6.03
C PHE A 459 8.12 19.84 -5.21
N GLY A 460 7.19 19.27 -4.44
CA GLY A 460 6.34 20.01 -3.52
C GLY A 460 7.04 20.40 -2.22
N GLY A 461 6.28 21.08 -1.34
CA GLY A 461 6.74 21.40 0.01
C GLY A 461 7.01 20.15 0.85
N PHE A 462 7.94 20.26 1.79
CA PHE A 462 8.32 19.17 2.69
C PHE A 462 8.54 19.64 4.13
N ILE A 463 8.51 18.67 5.04
CA ILE A 463 8.96 18.78 6.43
C ILE A 463 9.93 17.64 6.73
N THR A 464 10.79 17.79 7.74
CA THR A 464 11.77 16.74 8.08
C THR A 464 11.29 15.90 9.25
N ALA A 465 11.21 14.58 9.04
CA ALA A 465 10.98 13.59 10.09
C ALA A 465 12.31 13.13 10.70
N VAL A 466 12.32 12.94 12.02
CA VAL A 466 13.48 12.50 12.79
C VAL A 466 13.14 11.26 13.58
N ASP A 467 13.93 10.22 13.37
CA ASP A 467 13.96 9.04 14.22
C ASP A 467 14.73 9.38 15.51
N ALA A 468 14.00 9.59 16.60
CA ALA A 468 14.60 10.00 17.85
C ALA A 468 15.45 8.89 18.50
N PRO A 469 15.07 7.60 18.45
CA PRO A 469 15.95 6.52 18.92
C PRO A 469 17.22 6.27 18.08
N PHE A 470 17.25 6.65 16.80
CA PHE A 470 18.38 6.35 15.92
C PHE A 470 19.75 6.79 16.48
N ASP A 471 20.73 5.89 16.46
CA ASP A 471 22.11 6.16 16.87
C ASP A 471 23.06 5.87 15.69
N PRO A 472 23.72 6.89 15.11
CA PRO A 472 24.64 6.67 13.98
C PRO A 472 25.85 5.80 14.35
N SER A 473 26.20 5.67 15.63
CA SER A 473 27.27 4.78 16.09
C SER A 473 26.84 3.31 16.18
N ASN A 474 25.53 3.06 16.14
CA ASN A 474 24.93 1.74 16.13
C ASN A 474 23.73 1.72 15.18
N PRO A 475 23.96 1.77 13.85
CA PRO A 475 22.92 1.97 12.84
C PRO A 475 21.99 0.75 12.64
N GLY A 476 21.94 -0.18 13.59
CA GLY A 476 21.08 -1.36 13.52
C GLY A 476 21.53 -2.42 12.51
N GLU A 477 20.76 -3.50 12.42
CA GLU A 477 21.05 -4.65 11.53
C GLU A 477 20.75 -4.36 10.05
N HIS A 478 19.96 -3.32 9.75
CA HIS A 478 19.49 -2.99 8.40
C HIS A 478 20.23 -1.80 7.75
N ALA A 479 21.33 -1.33 8.34
CA ALA A 479 22.09 -0.18 7.84
C ALA A 479 22.54 -0.31 6.37
N GLU A 480 22.87 -1.54 5.93
CA GLU A 480 23.26 -1.82 4.55
C GLU A 480 22.12 -1.62 3.55
N GLU A 481 20.89 -1.77 4.02
CA GLU A 481 19.67 -1.65 3.22
C GLU A 481 19.20 -0.19 3.06
N SER A 482 19.69 0.70 3.92
CA SER A 482 19.34 2.13 3.96
C SER A 482 20.60 3.03 3.97
N PRO A 483 21.44 2.93 2.92
CA PRO A 483 22.74 3.58 2.89
C PRO A 483 22.62 5.11 3.00
N GLY A 484 23.36 5.69 3.93
CA GLY A 484 23.40 7.13 4.15
C GLY A 484 22.23 7.69 4.95
N PHE A 485 21.38 6.86 5.54
CA PHE A 485 20.37 7.32 6.49
C PHE A 485 21.05 7.87 7.75
N THR A 486 20.65 9.07 8.17
CA THR A 486 21.24 9.76 9.33
C THR A 486 20.26 9.90 10.49
N GLY A 487 19.22 9.05 10.55
CA GLY A 487 18.11 9.22 11.49
C GLY A 487 17.14 10.34 11.12
N ARG A 488 17.24 10.87 9.89
CA ARG A 488 16.43 12.00 9.41
C ARG A 488 16.03 11.78 7.96
N MET A 489 14.81 12.15 7.61
CA MET A 489 14.30 12.06 6.24
C MET A 489 13.30 13.18 5.98
N ARG A 490 13.45 13.87 4.85
CA ARG A 490 12.43 14.83 4.38
C ARG A 490 11.24 14.08 3.82
N ILE A 491 10.04 14.56 4.07
CA ILE A 491 8.80 13.97 3.60
C ILE A 491 7.85 15.07 3.11
N SER A 492 7.20 14.85 1.96
CA SER A 492 6.17 15.77 1.50
C SER A 492 4.93 15.69 2.39
N GLY A 493 4.28 16.83 2.67
CA GLY A 493 3.25 16.95 3.69
C GLY A 493 2.07 15.98 3.49
N ASN A 494 1.68 15.75 2.24
CA ASN A 494 0.57 14.86 1.87
C ASN A 494 0.83 13.36 2.14
N PHE A 495 2.06 12.97 2.46
CA PHE A 495 2.43 11.60 2.85
C PHE A 495 2.54 11.42 4.37
N LEU A 496 2.36 12.48 5.15
CA LEU A 496 2.59 12.43 6.58
C LEU A 496 1.64 11.46 7.30
N TRP A 497 0.36 11.50 6.95
CA TRP A 497 -0.64 10.62 7.55
C TRP A 497 -0.83 9.31 6.79
N SER A 498 -0.88 9.39 5.47
CA SER A 498 -1.14 8.24 4.59
C SER A 498 0.01 7.23 4.57
N ASP A 499 1.24 7.69 4.83
CA ASP A 499 2.43 6.84 4.79
C ASP A 499 3.17 6.83 6.12
N LEU A 500 3.78 7.94 6.55
CA LEU A 500 4.68 7.93 7.71
C LEU A 500 3.96 7.47 8.98
N PHE A 501 2.80 8.06 9.27
CA PHE A 501 2.01 7.65 10.42
C PHE A 501 1.40 6.27 10.22
N ALA A 502 0.75 6.00 9.07
CA ALA A 502 0.08 4.72 8.85
C ALA A 502 1.04 3.53 8.92
N LEU A 503 2.19 3.59 8.23
CA LEU A 503 3.22 2.54 8.22
C LEU A 503 3.95 2.41 9.55
N GLY A 504 4.21 3.54 10.23
CA GLY A 504 4.80 3.51 11.57
C GLY A 504 3.84 2.88 12.59
N LYS A 505 2.55 3.23 12.50
CA LYS A 505 1.52 2.74 13.43
C LYS A 505 1.23 1.25 13.26
N THR A 506 1.29 0.73 12.03
CA THR A 506 1.20 -0.71 11.75
C THR A 506 2.53 -1.45 11.98
N GLN A 507 3.59 -0.74 12.38
CA GLN A 507 4.94 -1.29 12.56
C GLN A 507 5.51 -1.96 11.29
N ALA A 508 5.09 -1.46 10.14
CA ALA A 508 5.32 -2.10 8.86
C ALA A 508 6.52 -1.51 8.13
N ALA A 509 6.78 -0.21 8.33
CA ALA A 509 7.99 0.46 7.88
C ALA A 509 8.34 1.62 8.82
N SER A 510 9.62 1.77 9.11
CA SER A 510 10.21 2.92 9.81
C SER A 510 10.65 4.02 8.82
N ALA A 511 11.09 5.16 9.33
CA ALA A 511 11.70 6.19 8.50
C ALA A 511 12.97 5.68 7.78
N GLU A 512 13.72 4.77 8.42
CA GLU A 512 14.88 4.11 7.82
C GLU A 512 14.48 3.25 6.62
N ASP A 513 13.35 2.53 6.69
CA ASP A 513 12.85 1.68 5.60
C ASP A 513 12.35 2.48 4.40
N LEU A 514 11.90 3.71 4.63
CA LEU A 514 11.42 4.63 3.59
C LEU A 514 12.57 5.39 2.90
N TRP A 515 13.72 5.53 3.57
CA TRP A 515 14.88 6.27 3.05
C TRP A 515 15.36 5.81 1.66
N PRO A 516 15.44 4.50 1.33
CA PRO A 516 15.82 4.04 -0.01
C PRO A 516 14.93 4.55 -1.14
N LEU A 517 13.69 4.95 -0.83
CA LEU A 517 12.77 5.57 -1.78
C LEU A 517 13.04 7.08 -1.94
N ALA A 518 13.57 7.73 -0.91
CA ALA A 518 13.88 9.16 -0.90
C ALA A 518 15.31 9.49 -1.36
N MET A 519 16.30 8.62 -1.12
CA MET A 519 17.74 8.94 -1.27
C MET A 519 18.14 9.37 -2.70
N HIS A 520 17.39 8.91 -3.71
CA HIS A 520 17.62 9.25 -5.11
C HIS A 520 16.86 10.51 -5.56
N HIS A 521 15.88 10.97 -4.79
CA HIS A 521 15.19 12.23 -5.05
C HIS A 521 16.22 13.38 -5.03
N PRO A 522 16.13 14.39 -5.90
CA PRO A 522 17.14 15.45 -5.94
C PRO A 522 17.21 16.27 -4.65
N TRP A 523 16.12 16.35 -3.87
CA TRP A 523 16.09 16.96 -2.53
C TRP A 523 16.11 15.96 -1.37
N GLN A 524 16.33 14.68 -1.66
CA GLN A 524 16.27 13.58 -0.68
C GLN A 524 14.93 13.54 0.09
N THR A 525 13.84 13.77 -0.64
CA THR A 525 12.48 13.85 -0.10
C THR A 525 11.73 12.57 -0.44
N TYR A 526 11.06 12.01 0.56
CA TYR A 526 10.10 10.94 0.38
C TYR A 526 8.80 11.47 -0.24
N VAL A 527 8.45 10.92 -1.41
CA VAL A 527 7.30 11.32 -2.23
C VAL A 527 6.43 10.10 -2.61
N GLY A 528 6.36 9.13 -1.70
CA GLY A 528 5.61 7.88 -1.87
C GLY A 528 6.40 6.76 -2.56
N PRO A 529 5.70 5.73 -3.09
CA PRO A 529 6.32 4.68 -3.87
C PRO A 529 7.04 5.21 -5.11
N VAL A 530 8.11 4.49 -5.50
CA VAL A 530 9.01 4.91 -6.55
C VAL A 530 9.17 3.84 -7.60
N VAL A 531 9.05 4.24 -8.87
CA VAL A 531 9.25 3.38 -10.04
C VAL A 531 10.51 3.77 -10.82
N SER A 532 10.99 2.85 -11.65
CA SER A 532 12.24 3.02 -12.40
C SER A 532 12.27 4.27 -13.28
N LYS A 533 11.16 4.60 -13.97
CA LYS A 533 11.05 5.81 -14.79
C LYS A 533 11.18 7.09 -13.98
N GLN A 534 10.58 7.12 -12.80
CA GLN A 534 10.69 8.26 -11.89
C GLN A 534 12.13 8.49 -11.44
N ARG A 535 12.86 7.42 -11.08
CA ARG A 535 14.30 7.51 -10.74
C ARG A 535 15.17 7.94 -11.91
N GLU A 536 14.78 7.63 -13.15
CA GLU A 536 15.45 8.13 -14.35
C GLU A 536 15.27 9.65 -14.47
N LEU A 537 14.02 10.13 -14.38
CA LEU A 537 13.70 11.55 -14.46
C LEU A 537 14.37 12.37 -13.33
N TRP A 538 14.47 11.83 -12.12
CA TRP A 538 15.24 12.44 -11.03
C TRP A 538 16.73 12.57 -11.32
N ARG A 539 17.33 11.54 -11.93
CA ARG A 539 18.75 11.57 -12.31
C ARG A 539 19.00 12.64 -13.38
N GLU A 540 18.09 12.78 -14.33
CA GLU A 540 18.16 13.83 -15.36
C GLU A 540 17.97 15.22 -14.77
N THR A 541 16.98 15.38 -13.88
CA THR A 541 16.74 16.63 -13.15
C THR A 541 17.99 17.05 -12.38
N ARG A 542 18.59 16.14 -11.60
CA ARG A 542 19.79 16.43 -10.82
C ARG A 542 20.92 16.95 -11.72
N ARG A 543 21.18 16.29 -12.85
CA ARG A 543 22.21 16.71 -13.81
C ARG A 543 21.96 18.11 -14.40
N LYS A 544 20.70 18.48 -14.60
CA LYS A 544 20.31 19.76 -15.22
C LYS A 544 20.36 20.93 -14.23
N PHE A 545 19.98 20.69 -12.97
CA PHE A 545 19.74 21.73 -11.98
C PHE A 545 20.77 21.83 -10.86
N GLU A 546 21.82 21.01 -10.85
CA GLU A 546 22.89 21.03 -9.83
C GLU A 546 23.57 22.41 -9.67
N HIS A 547 23.50 23.26 -10.69
CA HIS A 547 24.09 24.60 -10.71
C HIS A 547 23.08 25.75 -10.51
N VAL A 548 21.81 25.46 -10.25
CA VAL A 548 20.77 26.49 -10.06
C VAL A 548 20.69 26.88 -8.58
N GLU A 549 20.80 28.18 -8.29
CA GLU A 549 20.88 28.70 -6.92
C GLU A 549 19.64 28.34 -6.07
N GLU A 550 18.44 28.40 -6.65
CA GLU A 550 17.19 27.99 -5.97
C GLU A 550 17.21 26.50 -5.61
N PHE A 551 17.80 25.67 -6.47
CA PHE A 551 17.97 24.25 -6.22
C PHE A 551 19.00 24.00 -5.09
N GLN A 552 20.07 24.79 -5.05
CA GLN A 552 21.08 24.75 -3.99
C GLN A 552 20.54 25.23 -2.64
N ARG A 553 19.56 26.14 -2.59
CA ARG A 553 18.95 26.56 -1.32
C ARG A 553 18.16 25.45 -0.63
N LEU A 554 17.70 24.45 -1.39
CA LEU A 554 16.92 23.32 -0.89
C LEU A 554 17.77 22.06 -0.66
N VAL A 555 19.03 22.05 -1.10
CA VAL A 555 19.98 20.94 -0.92
C VAL A 555 21.05 21.37 0.09
N PRO A 556 21.27 20.63 1.19
CA PRO A 556 22.24 21.00 2.22
C PRO A 556 23.70 20.98 1.74
#